data_AF-A0A834XHZ2-F1
#
_entry.id   AF-A0A834XHZ2-F1
#
_cell.length_a   1.000
_cell.length_b   1.000
_cell.length_c   1.000
_cell.angle_alpha   90.00
_cell.angle_beta   90.00
_cell.angle_gamma   90.00
#
_symmetry.space_group_name_H-M   'P 1'
#
loop_
_entity.id
_entity.type
_entity.pdbx_description
1 polymer ?
#
loop_
_entity_poly.entity_id
_entity_poly.type
_entity_poly.pdbx_seq_one_letter_code
_entity_poly.pdbx_strand_id
1 'polypeptide(L)'
;MSGEINIGPSGENALKHSLEVALMASMDRSGMREWEEECKTPRHIQNQIPAMILCPPPPRKKPVGAGKRREPPRDGYFQPPDLDSLFGIPARKEAFA
;
A
#
# COMPACT_ATOMS: atom_id res chain seq x y z
N MET A 1 -15.26 40.93 19.55
CA MET A 1 -15.08 40.26 18.24
C MET A 1 -13.59 40.03 18.09
N SER A 2 -13.14 38.80 18.32
CA SER A 2 -11.73 38.41 18.25
C SER A 2 -11.32 38.28 16.79
N GLY A 3 -10.25 38.97 16.39
CA GLY A 3 -9.58 38.77 15.10
C GLY A 3 -8.18 38.23 15.35
N GLU A 4 -7.98 36.93 15.12
CA GLU A 4 -6.66 36.31 15.13
C GLU A 4 -5.97 36.58 13.79
N ILE A 5 -4.91 37.39 13.82
CA ILE A 5 -4.01 37.61 12.69
C ILE A 5 -3.06 36.40 12.59
N ASN A 6 -3.32 35.54 11.61
CA ASN A 6 -2.43 34.43 11.26
C ASN A 6 -1.16 34.96 10.59
N ILE A 7 -0.05 34.96 11.33
CA ILE A 7 1.28 35.28 10.79
C ILE A 7 1.75 34.03 10.03
N GLY A 8 1.81 34.14 8.70
CA GLY A 8 2.32 33.10 7.80
C GLY A 8 3.80 32.76 8.06
N PRO A 9 4.31 31.67 7.45
CA PRO A 9 5.62 31.14 7.79
C PRO A 9 6.74 32.16 7.55
N SER A 10 7.51 32.42 8.62
CA SER A 10 8.72 33.23 8.64
C SER A 10 9.65 32.87 7.47
N GLY A 11 10.17 33.88 6.75
CA GLY A 11 10.95 33.72 5.51
C GLY A 11 12.20 32.83 5.63
N GLU A 12 12.67 32.54 6.84
CA GLU A 12 13.72 31.56 7.11
C GLU A 12 13.31 30.13 6.72
N ASN A 13 12.03 29.79 6.87
CA ASN A 13 11.50 28.47 6.53
C ASN A 13 11.37 28.30 5.01
N ALA A 14 11.08 29.39 4.30
CA ALA A 14 11.04 29.38 2.84
C ALA A 14 12.41 29.18 2.22
N LEU A 15 13.45 29.81 2.80
CA LEU A 15 14.83 29.60 2.38
C LEU A 15 15.32 28.17 2.67
N LYS A 16 15.02 27.63 3.85
CA LYS A 16 15.34 26.23 4.21
C LYS A 16 14.68 25.25 3.26
N HIS A 17 13.39 25.43 2.99
CA HIS A 17 12.63 24.61 2.06
C HIS A 17 13.18 24.73 0.63
N SER A 18 13.52 25.94 0.19
CA SER A 18 14.13 26.17 -1.12
C SER A 18 15.51 25.49 -1.24
N LEU A 19 16.32 25.55 -0.19
CA LEU A 19 17.63 24.90 -0.14
C LEU A 19 17.50 23.36 -0.13
N GLU A 20 16.51 22.82 0.57
CA GLU A 20 16.20 21.38 0.59
C GLU A 20 15.69 20.89 -0.77
N VAL A 21 14.78 21.63 -1.39
CA VAL A 21 14.30 21.35 -2.75
C VAL A 21 15.44 21.42 -3.78
N ALA A 22 16.35 22.39 -3.65
CA ALA A 22 17.53 22.49 -4.50
C ALA A 22 18.53 21.36 -4.25
N LEU A 23 18.74 20.95 -2.99
CA LEU A 23 19.59 19.81 -2.62
C LEU A 23 19.06 18.51 -3.23
N MET A 24 17.75 18.25 -3.11
CA MET A 24 17.09 17.09 -3.74
C MET A 24 17.18 17.13 -5.27
N ALA A 25 17.09 18.31 -5.88
CA ALA A 25 17.26 18.48 -7.32
C ALA A 25 18.73 18.34 -7.80
N SER A 26 19.70 18.47 -6.88
CA SER A 26 21.14 18.33 -7.12
C SER A 26 21.69 16.94 -6.80
N MET A 27 20.90 16.06 -6.17
CA MET A 27 21.15 14.62 -6.08
C MET A 27 21.01 14.04 -7.50
N ASP A 28 22.12 14.15 -8.19
CA ASP A 28 22.54 13.59 -9.46
C ASP A 28 21.48 12.84 -10.29
N ARG A 29 21.09 13.47 -11.40
CA ARG A 29 20.32 12.91 -12.54
C ARG A 29 21.02 11.68 -13.18
N SER A 30 22.20 11.30 -12.70
CA SER A 30 22.95 10.09 -13.09
C SER A 30 22.35 8.81 -12.47
N GLY A 31 21.79 8.87 -11.27
CA GLY A 31 21.25 7.68 -10.56
C GLY A 31 19.97 7.11 -11.16
N MET A 32 19.25 7.88 -12.00
CA MET A 32 18.04 7.41 -12.67
C MET A 32 18.35 6.46 -13.84
N ARG A 33 19.52 6.60 -14.50
CA ARG A 33 19.91 5.76 -15.64
C ARG A 33 20.49 4.40 -15.21
N GLU A 34 21.08 4.32 -14.03
CA GLU A 34 21.62 3.06 -13.48
C GLU A 34 20.49 2.16 -12.95
N TRP A 35 19.50 2.73 -12.25
CA TRP A 35 18.32 2.00 -11.78
C TRP A 35 17.52 1.32 -12.91
N GLU A 36 17.41 1.99 -14.06
CA GLU A 36 16.75 1.43 -15.24
C GLU A 36 17.45 0.17 -15.77
N GLU A 37 18.75 0.02 -15.57
CA GLU A 37 19.50 -1.17 -15.99
C GLU A 37 19.38 -2.32 -14.99
N GLU A 38 19.37 -2.00 -13.70
CA GLU A 38 19.22 -2.96 -12.61
C GLU A 38 17.80 -3.58 -12.56
N CYS A 39 16.78 -2.83 -12.98
CA CYS A 39 15.38 -3.29 -13.01
C CYS A 39 14.95 -3.88 -14.36
N LYS A 40 15.83 -4.66 -15.04
CA LYS A 40 15.49 -5.34 -16.30
C LYS A 40 15.24 -6.84 -16.08
N THR A 41 14.22 -7.38 -16.74
CA THR A 41 13.99 -8.83 -16.80
C THR A 41 15.25 -9.54 -17.35
N PRO A 42 15.81 -10.55 -16.65
CA PRO A 42 16.97 -11.30 -17.12
C PRO A 42 16.76 -11.89 -18.52
N ARG A 43 17.70 -11.64 -19.43
CA ARG A 43 17.57 -12.03 -20.85
C ARG A 43 18.11 -13.43 -21.16
N HIS A 44 18.79 -14.07 -20.21
CA HIS A 44 19.37 -15.40 -20.42
C HIS A 44 18.28 -16.44 -20.69
N ILE A 45 18.47 -17.32 -21.68
CA ILE A 45 17.44 -18.28 -22.13
C ILE A 45 16.95 -19.21 -21.02
N GLN A 46 17.82 -19.57 -20.06
CA GLN A 46 17.45 -20.39 -18.90
C GLN A 46 16.47 -19.68 -17.95
N ASN A 47 16.42 -18.34 -17.99
CA ASN A 47 15.54 -17.51 -17.17
C ASN A 47 14.27 -17.07 -17.93
N GLN A 48 14.17 -17.37 -19.24
CA GLN A 48 12.99 -17.05 -20.03
C GLN A 48 11.93 -18.13 -19.84
N ILE A 49 10.69 -17.70 -19.59
CA ILE A 49 9.55 -18.63 -19.59
C ILE A 49 9.31 -19.07 -21.04
N PRO A 50 9.24 -20.39 -21.32
CA PRO A 50 8.96 -20.88 -22.66
C PRO A 50 7.65 -20.29 -23.21
N ALA A 51 7.70 -19.69 -24.40
CA ALA A 51 6.55 -19.01 -25.02
C ALA A 51 5.37 -19.94 -25.34
N MET A 52 5.57 -21.26 -25.31
CA MET A 52 4.57 -22.26 -25.63
C MET A 52 4.11 -23.00 -24.37
N ILE A 53 3.43 -22.29 -23.48
CA ILE A 53 2.49 -22.93 -22.57
C ILE A 53 1.11 -22.50 -23.06
N LEU A 54 0.51 -23.33 -23.94
CA LEU A 54 -0.90 -23.17 -24.27
C LEU A 54 -1.66 -23.33 -22.95
N CYS A 55 -2.19 -22.22 -22.43
CA CYS A 55 -3.05 -22.28 -21.26
C CYS A 55 -4.17 -23.29 -21.57
N PRO A 56 -4.47 -24.22 -20.64
CA PRO A 56 -5.61 -25.10 -20.84
C PRO A 56 -6.85 -24.23 -21.09
N PRO A 57 -7.79 -24.72 -21.91
CA PRO A 57 -9.02 -23.98 -22.16
C PRO A 57 -9.71 -23.61 -20.84
N PRO A 58 -10.33 -22.43 -20.74
CA PRO A 58 -10.91 -21.96 -19.50
C PRO A 58 -11.93 -22.96 -18.96
N PRO A 59 -11.98 -23.20 -17.63
CA PRO A 59 -12.97 -24.07 -17.02
C PRO A 59 -14.38 -23.62 -17.42
N ARG A 60 -15.20 -24.56 -17.91
CA ARG A 60 -16.60 -24.27 -18.27
C ARG A 60 -17.38 -23.91 -17.01
N LYS A 61 -17.92 -22.69 -16.95
CA LYS A 61 -18.84 -22.30 -15.88
C LYS A 61 -20.07 -23.22 -15.92
N LYS A 62 -20.45 -23.77 -14.77
CA LYS A 62 -21.74 -24.45 -14.60
C LYS A 62 -22.86 -23.39 -14.74
N PRO A 63 -24.02 -23.72 -15.33
CA PRO A 63 -25.12 -22.76 -15.42
C PRO A 63 -25.56 -22.32 -14.02
N VAL A 64 -25.88 -21.04 -13.88
CA VAL A 64 -26.44 -20.47 -12.64
C VAL A 64 -27.74 -21.22 -12.35
N GLY A 65 -27.72 -22.09 -11.33
CA GLY A 65 -28.87 -22.96 -10.99
C GLY A 65 -28.61 -24.47 -11.13
N ALA A 66 -27.42 -24.91 -11.56
CA ALA A 66 -27.00 -26.32 -11.49
C ALA A 66 -26.72 -26.71 -10.02
N GLY A 67 -27.78 -26.92 -9.25
CA GLY A 67 -27.77 -27.30 -7.84
C GLY A 67 -28.75 -26.47 -7.02
N LYS A 68 -29.29 -27.06 -5.94
CA LYS A 68 -30.06 -26.30 -4.94
C LYS A 68 -29.17 -25.17 -4.43
N ARG A 69 -29.68 -23.93 -4.43
CA ARG A 69 -28.99 -22.82 -3.77
C ARG A 69 -28.75 -23.22 -2.32
N ARG A 70 -27.48 -23.25 -1.92
CA ARG A 70 -27.14 -23.49 -0.52
C ARG A 70 -27.70 -22.32 0.27
N GLU A 71 -28.50 -22.62 1.28
CA GLU A 71 -28.89 -21.62 2.26
C GLU A 71 -27.63 -21.09 2.95
N PRO A 72 -27.60 -19.80 3.34
CA PRO A 72 -26.53 -19.29 4.18
C PRO A 72 -26.35 -20.16 5.44
N PRO A 73 -25.12 -20.32 5.94
CA PRO A 73 -24.88 -20.91 7.25
C PRO A 73 -25.70 -20.18 8.31
N ARG A 74 -26.30 -20.94 9.23
CA ARG A 74 -27.21 -20.40 10.27
C ARG A 74 -26.53 -19.34 11.14
N ASP A 75 -25.27 -19.58 11.47
CA ASP A 75 -24.52 -18.69 12.35
C ASP A 75 -23.83 -17.56 11.57
N GLY A 76 -23.92 -17.55 10.24
CA GLY A 76 -23.17 -16.65 9.38
C GLY A 76 -21.85 -17.24 8.89
N TYR A 77 -21.30 -16.66 7.82
CA TYR A 77 -20.09 -17.17 7.15
C TYR A 77 -18.80 -16.89 7.93
N PHE A 78 -18.82 -15.88 8.79
CA PHE A 78 -17.69 -15.45 9.59
C PHE A 78 -18.16 -15.26 11.03
N GLN A 79 -17.48 -15.94 11.95
CA GLN A 79 -17.61 -15.73 13.38
C GLN A 79 -16.43 -14.85 13.81
N PRO A 80 -16.56 -13.52 13.84
CA PRO A 80 -15.48 -12.67 14.33
C PRO A 80 -15.15 -13.03 15.78
N PRO A 81 -13.87 -13.00 16.18
CA PRO A 81 -13.52 -13.05 17.59
C PRO A 81 -14.09 -11.82 18.30
N ASP A 82 -14.25 -11.91 19.61
CA ASP A 82 -14.66 -10.77 20.43
C ASP A 82 -13.61 -9.64 20.33
N LEU A 83 -14.06 -8.48 19.84
CA LEU A 83 -13.20 -7.33 19.60
C LEU A 83 -12.79 -6.64 20.89
N ASP A 84 -13.64 -6.68 21.92
CA ASP A 84 -13.35 -6.06 23.22
C ASP A 84 -12.22 -6.81 23.92
N SER A 85 -12.20 -8.14 23.81
CA SER A 85 -11.07 -8.97 24.22
C SER A 85 -9.81 -8.73 23.38
N LEU A 86 -9.95 -8.47 22.07
CA LEU A 86 -8.81 -8.30 21.16
C LEU A 86 -8.14 -6.92 21.29
N PHE A 87 -8.92 -5.87 21.54
CA PHE A 87 -8.46 -4.48 21.57
C PHE A 87 -8.56 -3.82 22.95
N GLY A 88 -8.82 -4.59 24.00
CA GLY A 88 -8.81 -4.11 25.37
C GLY A 88 -7.42 -3.56 25.75
N ILE A 89 -7.24 -2.25 25.62
CA ILE A 89 -6.03 -1.57 26.07
C ILE A 89 -6.15 -1.40 27.60
N PRO A 90 -5.23 -1.96 28.40
CA PRO A 90 -5.26 -1.71 29.84
C PRO A 90 -5.05 -0.23 30.11
N ALA A 91 -5.78 0.32 31.08
CA ALA A 91 -5.62 1.70 31.50
C ALA A 91 -4.14 1.97 31.83
N ARG A 92 -3.53 2.92 31.11
CA ARG A 92 -2.14 3.33 31.39
C ARG A 92 -2.15 4.16 32.67
N LYS A 93 -1.25 3.84 33.60
CA LYS A 93 -1.01 4.70 34.76
C LYS A 93 -0.32 5.96 34.26
N GLU A 94 -0.99 7.09 34.41
CA GLU A 94 -0.37 8.39 34.17
C GLU A 94 0.76 8.58 35.19
N ALA A 95 1.93 8.99 34.70
CA ALA A 95 2.98 9.48 35.57
C ALA A 95 2.64 10.93 35.89
N PHE A 96 2.35 11.23 37.15
CA PHE A 96 2.28 12.61 37.63
C PHE A 96 3.68 13.24 37.56
N ALA A 97 3.77 14.41 36.93
CA ALA A 97 4.94 15.30 36.94
C ALA A 97 4.55 16.62 37.60
#